data_AF-A0A3D2YZ18-F1
#
_entry.id   AF-A0A3D2YZ18-F1
#
_cell.length_a   1.000
_cell.length_b   1.000
_cell.length_c   1.000
_cell.angle_alpha   90.00
_cell.angle_beta   90.00
_cell.angle_gamma   90.00
#
_symmetry.space_group_name_H-M   'P 1'
#
loop_
_entity.id
_entity.type
_entity.pdbx_description
1 polymer ?
#
loop_
_entity_poly.entity_id
_entity_poly.type
_entity_poly.pdbx_seq_one_letter_code
_entity_poly.pdbx_strand_id
1 'polypeptide(L)'
;MAIVSLLMAASLAADTVSGYVLDAETDQRLADVEVAFLVAGEGGGMAEMVRRNTDRSGAFSFSGPFLSAGTPFGLVAHYGG
;
A
#
# COMPACT_ATOMS: atom_id res chain seq x y z
N MET A 1 29.66 31.68 -3.02
CA MET A 1 28.33 31.04 -3.01
C MET A 1 28.27 30.06 -1.87
N ALA A 2 27.38 30.26 -0.90
CA ALA A 2 27.16 29.29 0.17
C ALA A 2 26.22 28.18 -0.34
N ILE A 3 26.62 26.92 -0.19
CA ILE A 3 25.76 25.76 -0.43
C ILE A 3 25.03 25.52 0.88
N VAL A 4 23.70 25.68 0.88
CA VAL A 4 22.86 25.32 2.02
C VAL A 4 22.50 23.84 1.86
N SER A 5 23.12 22.98 2.64
CA SER A 5 22.74 21.57 2.74
C SER A 5 21.68 21.42 3.83
N LEU A 6 20.44 21.11 3.41
CA LEU A 6 19.35 20.77 4.32
C LEU A 6 19.38 19.26 4.58
N LEU A 7 19.83 18.85 5.77
CA LEU A 7 19.70 17.46 6.22
C LEU A 7 18.39 17.34 7.00
N MET A 8 17.32 16.86 6.34
CA MET A 8 16.05 16.52 6.99
C MET A 8 16.10 15.07 7.47
N ALA A 9 16.24 14.86 8.78
CA ALA A 9 16.01 13.56 9.42
C ALA A 9 14.58 13.56 9.99
N ALA A 10 13.61 13.12 9.17
CA ALA A 10 12.28 12.79 9.64
C ALA A 10 12.15 11.27 9.64
N SER A 11 11.59 10.70 10.71
CA SER A 11 11.08 9.34 10.66
C SER A 11 9.85 9.37 9.74
N LEU A 12 9.94 8.77 8.55
CA LEU A 12 8.73 8.37 7.84
C LEU A 12 8.03 7.36 8.75
N ALA A 13 6.97 7.79 9.41
CA ALA A 13 6.11 6.86 10.13
C ALA A 13 5.60 5.87 9.06
N ALA A 14 5.92 4.58 9.23
CA ALA A 14 5.50 3.52 8.33
C ALA A 14 4.01 3.21 8.52
N ASP A 15 3.20 4.26 8.41
CA ASP A 15 1.77 4.28 8.71
C ASP A 15 0.97 4.26 7.40
N THR A 16 1.65 4.10 6.26
CA THR A 16 1.03 4.11 4.94
C THR A 16 1.72 3.13 4.00
N VAL A 17 0.91 2.28 3.35
CA VAL A 17 1.31 1.42 2.24
C VAL A 17 0.59 1.90 1.00
N SER A 18 1.35 2.30 -0.03
CA SER A 18 0.82 2.80 -1.29
C SER A 18 1.38 2.02 -2.46
N GLY A 19 0.59 1.92 -3.53
CA GLY A 19 0.99 1.21 -4.74
C GLY A 19 0.02 1.44 -5.87
N TYR A 20 0.13 0.62 -6.91
CA TYR A 20 -0.80 0.61 -8.04
C TYR A 20 -0.92 -0.82 -8.57
N VAL A 21 -2.02 -1.10 -9.27
CA VAL A 21 -2.23 -2.39 -9.95
C VAL A 21 -1.93 -2.21 -11.43
N LEU A 22 -1.19 -3.17 -12.00
CA LEU A 22 -0.90 -3.23 -13.43
C LEU A 22 -1.65 -4.39 -14.07
N ASP A 23 -2.11 -4.15 -15.29
CA ASP A 23 -2.41 -5.20 -16.26
C ASP A 23 -1.09 -5.85 -16.70
N ALA A 24 -0.98 -7.17 -16.54
CA ALA A 24 0.27 -7.88 -16.75
C ALA A 24 0.68 -8.01 -18.22
N GLU A 25 -0.24 -7.80 -19.17
CA GLU A 25 0.04 -7.91 -20.60
C GLU A 25 0.41 -6.56 -21.21
N THR A 26 -0.24 -5.50 -20.74
CA THR A 26 -0.14 -4.16 -21.34
C THR A 26 0.68 -3.17 -20.52
N ASP A 27 1.09 -3.55 -19.30
CA ASP A 27 1.73 -2.67 -18.30
C ASP A 27 0.90 -1.42 -17.96
N GLN A 28 -0.39 -1.42 -18.28
CA GLN A 28 -1.28 -0.30 -17.99
C GLN A 28 -1.78 -0.36 -16.55
N ARG A 29 -1.91 0.80 -15.92
CA ARG A 29 -2.48 0.89 -14.58
C ARG A 29 -3.98 0.67 -14.61
N LEU A 30 -4.47 -0.21 -13.74
CA LEU A 30 -5.88 -0.57 -13.65
C LEU A 30 -6.58 0.22 -12.56
N ALA A 31 -7.56 1.03 -12.98
CA ALA A 31 -8.49 1.72 -12.10
C ALA A 31 -9.62 0.78 -11.65
N ASP A 32 -10.25 1.12 -10.51
CA ASP A 32 -11.41 0.42 -9.96
C ASP A 32 -11.18 -1.07 -9.63
N VAL A 33 -9.93 -1.43 -9.31
CA VAL A 33 -9.58 -2.77 -8.83
C VAL A 33 -9.66 -2.80 -7.32
N GLU A 34 -10.42 -3.73 -6.75
CA GLU A 34 -10.45 -3.92 -5.31
C GLU A 34 -9.12 -4.51 -4.81
N VAL A 35 -8.45 -3.79 -3.92
CA VAL A 35 -7.25 -4.25 -3.22
C VAL A 35 -7.61 -4.48 -1.77
N ALA A 36 -7.42 -5.71 -1.29
CA ALA A 36 -7.52 -6.07 0.12
C ALA A 36 -6.13 -5.99 0.78
N PHE A 37 -6.08 -5.35 1.94
CA PHE A 37 -4.91 -5.27 2.80
C PHE A 37 -5.03 -6.28 3.95
N LEU A 38 -4.08 -7.19 4.04
CA LEU A 38 -4.06 -8.25 5.05
C LEU A 38 -2.91 -8.04 6.02
N VAL A 39 -3.13 -8.31 7.30
CA VAL A 39 -2.10 -8.27 8.35
C VAL A 39 -2.01 -9.63 9.04
N ALA A 40 -0.80 -10.01 9.45
CA ALA A 40 -0.61 -11.21 10.27
C ALA A 40 -1.30 -11.06 11.63
N GLY A 41 -2.23 -11.96 11.92
CA GLY A 41 -2.85 -12.09 13.24
C GLY A 41 -1.98 -12.88 14.23
N GLU A 42 -2.38 -12.88 15.50
CA GLU A 42 -1.64 -13.52 16.60
C GLU A 42 -1.40 -15.04 16.41
N GLY A 43 -2.22 -15.70 15.59
CA GLY A 43 -2.10 -17.12 15.25
C GLY A 43 -1.26 -17.43 14.00
N GLY A 44 -0.57 -16.44 13.42
CA GLY A 44 0.27 -16.61 12.22
C GLY A 44 -0.49 -16.64 10.89
N GLY A 45 -1.82 -16.58 10.91
CA GLY A 45 -2.67 -16.43 9.72
C GLY A 45 -2.79 -14.96 9.29
N MET A 46 -2.97 -14.71 8.00
CA MET A 46 -3.24 -13.37 7.47
C MET A 46 -4.75 -13.09 7.53
N ALA A 47 -5.14 -11.93 8.07
CA ALA A 47 -6.53 -11.48 8.13
C ALA A 47 -6.72 -10.19 7.34
N GLU A 48 -7.82 -10.07 6.57
CA GLU A 48 -8.18 -8.83 5.88
C GLU A 48 -8.57 -7.75 6.89
N MET A 49 -7.89 -6.61 6.83
CA MET A 49 -8.15 -5.45 7.69
C MET A 49 -9.02 -4.41 6.98
N VAL A 50 -8.74 -4.16 5.71
CA VAL A 50 -9.42 -3.12 4.92
C VAL A 50 -9.32 -3.45 3.44
N ARG A 51 -10.33 -3.03 2.69
CA ARG A 51 -10.38 -3.09 1.24
C ARG A 51 -10.63 -1.71 0.64
N ARG A 52 -9.97 -1.42 -0.48
CA ARG A 52 -10.10 -0.17 -1.24
C ARG A 52 -9.97 -0.44 -2.73
N ASN A 53 -10.73 0.30 -3.53
CA ASN A 53 -10.56 0.32 -4.98
C ASN A 53 -9.36 1.19 -5.35
N THR A 54 -8.63 0.81 -6.39
CA THR A 54 -7.67 1.70 -7.02
C THR A 54 -8.38 2.89 -7.64
N ASP A 55 -7.75 4.06 -7.56
CA ASP A 55 -8.30 5.30 -8.11
C ASP A 55 -8.23 5.33 -9.65
N ARG A 56 -8.63 6.46 -10.25
CA ARG A 56 -8.60 6.66 -11.71
C ARG A 56 -7.20 6.56 -12.33
N SER A 57 -6.14 6.69 -11.54
CA SER A 57 -4.75 6.50 -11.98
C SER A 57 -4.24 5.07 -11.73
N GLY A 58 -5.09 4.20 -11.20
CA GLY A 58 -4.81 2.84 -10.79
C GLY A 58 -4.03 2.73 -9.47
N ALA A 59 -3.98 3.81 -8.68
CA ALA A 59 -3.24 3.85 -7.42
C ALA A 59 -4.13 3.51 -6.21
N PHE A 60 -3.54 2.92 -5.18
CA PHE A 60 -4.16 2.70 -3.87
C PHE A 60 -3.26 3.22 -2.75
N SER A 61 -3.86 3.49 -1.59
CA SER A 61 -3.17 3.85 -0.36
C SER A 61 -3.94 3.33 0.85
N PHE A 62 -3.24 2.66 1.76
CA PHE A 62 -3.76 2.20 3.04
C PHE A 62 -2.98 2.88 4.16
N SER A 63 -3.71 3.52 5.06
CA SER A 63 -3.12 4.11 6.26
C SER A 63 -3.98 3.73 7.47
N GLY A 64 -3.35 3.57 8.63
CA GLY A 64 -4.09 3.30 9.86
C GLY A 64 -3.25 2.68 10.98
N PRO A 65 -3.87 2.52 12.17
CA PRO A 65 -3.18 2.03 13.37
C PRO A 65 -2.78 0.55 13.31
N PHE A 66 -3.19 -0.17 12.26
CA PHE A 66 -2.79 -1.54 11.97
C PHE A 66 -1.43 -1.62 11.23
N LEU A 67 -0.85 -0.49 10.86
CA LEU A 67 0.46 -0.38 10.24
C LEU A 67 1.48 0.14 11.25
N SER A 68 2.60 -0.57 11.33
CA SER A 68 3.77 -0.15 12.08
C SER A 68 5.00 -0.68 11.35
N ALA A 69 6.15 -0.08 11.59
CA ALA A 69 7.38 -0.55 10.99
C ALA A 69 7.63 -2.02 11.36
N GLY A 70 7.81 -2.86 10.33
CA GLY A 70 8.02 -4.30 10.52
C GLY A 70 6.75 -5.15 10.58
N THR A 71 5.55 -4.56 10.52
CA THR A 71 4.30 -5.32 10.41
C THR A 71 4.30 -6.17 9.13
N PRO A 72 4.22 -7.52 9.22
CA PRO A 72 4.04 -8.36 8.05
C PRO A 72 2.65 -8.13 7.46
N PHE A 73 2.59 -7.89 6.15
CA PHE A 73 1.34 -7.63 5.45
C PHE A 73 1.28 -8.36 4.10
N GLY A 74 0.07 -8.47 3.58
CA GLY A 74 -0.21 -8.99 2.25
C GLY A 74 -1.15 -8.04 1.50
N LEU A 75 -1.07 -8.07 0.18
CA LEU A 75 -1.95 -7.35 -0.73
C LEU A 75 -2.59 -8.37 -1.66
N VAL A 76 -3.91 -8.32 -1.80
CA VAL A 76 -4.64 -9.15 -2.76
C VAL A 76 -5.46 -8.22 -3.65
N ALA A 77 -5.21 -8.27 -4.96
CA ALA A 77 -6.01 -7.57 -5.95
C ALA A 77 -7.10 -8.52 -6.48
N HIS A 78 -8.36 -8.07 -6.43
CA HIS A 78 -9.50 -8.77 -7.01
C HIS A 78 -9.86 -8.09 -8.33
N TYR A 79 -9.52 -8.75 -9.44
CA TYR A 79 -9.76 -8.27 -10.80
C TYR A 79 -10.55 -9.32 -11.57
N GLY A 80 -11.65 -8.93 -12.22
CA GLY A 80 -12.47 -9.81 -13.06
C GLY A 80 -13.61 -10.57 -12.36
N GLY A 81 -13.71 -10.51 -11.03
CA GLY A 81 -14.71 -11.24 -10.24
C GLY A 81 -14.28 -12.65 -9.88
#